data_AF-A0A357G0H5-F1
#
_entry.id   AF-A0A357G0H5-F1
#
_cell.length_a   1.000
_cell.length_b   1.000
_cell.length_c   1.000
_cell.angle_alpha   90.00
_cell.angle_beta   90.00
_cell.angle_gamma   90.00
#
_symmetry.space_group_name_H-M   'P 1'
#
loop_
_entity.id
_entity.type
_entity.pdbx_description
1 polymer ?
#
loop_
_entity_poly.entity_id
_entity_poly.type
_entity_poly.pdbx_seq_one_letter_code
_entity_poly.pdbx_strand_id
1 'polypeptide(L)' 'MVYVMGVVGFIFGFIAGQMLLYFMLRHRSREDLLNDPSLKWKYGILNWLIAGLGASSFMSMYERYFF' A
#
# COMPACT_ATOMS: atom_id res chain seq x y z
N MET A 1 -8.17 -0.87 -20.77
CA MET A 1 -8.26 0.36 -19.95
C MET A 1 -8.39 0.05 -18.46
N VAL A 2 -9.27 -0.86 -18.04
CA VAL A 2 -9.40 -1.31 -16.63
C VAL A 2 -8.05 -1.71 -16.00
N TYR A 3 -7.21 -2.48 -16.72
CA TYR A 3 -5.88 -2.88 -16.23
C TYR A 3 -4.93 -1.70 -15.97
N VAL A 4 -5.00 -0.63 -16.77
CA VAL A 4 -4.19 0.58 -16.57
C VAL A 4 -4.62 1.27 -15.28
N MET A 5 -5.93 1.35 -15.03
CA MET A 5 -6.46 1.90 -13.78
C MET A 5 -6.09 1.04 -12.57
N GLY A 6 -6.03 -0.28 -12.72
CA GLY A 6 -5.49 -1.18 -11.69
C GLY A 6 -4.03 -0.90 -11.35
N VAL A 7 -3.17 -0.68 -12.35
CA VAL A 7 -1.75 -0.32 -12.12
C VAL A 7 -1.64 1.05 -11.46
N VAL A 8 -2.42 2.04 -11.90
CA VAL A 8 -2.46 3.38 -11.29
C VAL A 8 -2.91 3.29 -9.82
N GLY A 9 -4.01 2.59 -9.55
CA GLY A 9 -4.52 2.37 -8.20
C GLY A 9 -3.54 1.59 -7.32
N PHE A 10 -2.82 0.63 -7.90
CA PHE A 10 -1.76 -0.12 -7.20
C PHE A 10 -0.62 0.81 -6.78
N ILE A 11 -0.12 1.66 -7.68
CA ILE A 11 0.96 2.61 -7.39
C ILE A 11 0.52 3.61 -6.32
N PHE A 12 -0.67 4.20 -6.46
CA PHE A 12 -1.20 5.14 -5.46
C PHE A 12 -1.43 4.46 -4.11
N GLY A 13 -1.99 3.24 -4.11
CA GLY A 13 -2.17 2.45 -2.90
C GLY A 13 -0.84 2.09 -2.24
N PHE A 14 0.20 1.78 -3.02
CA PHE A 14 1.53 1.52 -2.51
C PHE A 14 2.16 2.77 -1.86
N ILE A 15 2.03 3.94 -2.51
CA ILE A 15 2.51 5.21 -1.94
C ILE A 15 1.75 5.54 -0.64
N ALA A 16 0.43 5.35 -0.62
CA ALA A 16 -0.40 5.54 0.57
C ALA A 16 -0.02 4.58 1.71
N GLY A 17 0.23 3.32 1.40
CA GLY A 17 0.71 2.34 2.37
C GLY A 17 2.07 2.72 2.95
N GLN A 18 3.01 3.20 2.13
CA GLN A 18 4.31 3.69 2.60
C GLN A 18 4.16 4.92 3.51
N MET A 19 3.26 5.86 3.18
CA MET A 19 2.98 7.01 4.06
C MET A 19 2.37 6.56 5.40
N LEU A 20 1.47 5.58 5.40
CA LEU A 20 0.93 5.00 6.63
C LEU A 20 2.03 4.33 7.45
N LEU A 21 2.90 3.56 6.81
CA LEU A 21 4.04 2.93 7.49
C LEU A 21 4.97 3.98 8.10
N TYR A 22 5.27 5.05 7.36
CA TYR A 22 6.06 6.16 7.87
C TYR A 22 5.42 6.75 9.13
N PHE A 23 4.11 6.98 9.12
CA PHE A 23 3.39 7.49 10.28
C PHE A 23 3.40 6.53 11.47
N MET A 24 3.20 5.23 11.24
CA MET A 24 3.20 4.21 12.30
C MET A 24 4.60 3.98 12.89
N LEU A 25 5.63 4.03 12.06
CA LEU A 25 7.01 3.71 12.43
C LEU A 25 7.80 4.94 12.88
N ARG A 26 7.27 6.16 12.74
CA ARG A 26 7.97 7.41 13.12
C ARG A 26 8.44 7.46 14.58
N HIS A 27 7.82 6.67 15.45
CA HIS A 27 8.10 6.61 16.89
C HIS A 27 9.02 5.44 17.28
N ARG A 28 9.42 4.59 16.32
CA ARG A 28 10.32 3.46 16.58
C ARG A 28 11.76 3.90 16.44
N SER A 29 12.63 3.33 17.29
CA SER A 29 14.06 3.58 17.19
C SER A 29 14.62 2.93 15.91
N ARG A 30 15.71 3.50 15.37
CA ARG A 30 16.38 2.93 14.19
C ARG A 30 16.87 1.50 14.46
N GLU A 31 17.28 1.21 15.69
CA GLU A 31 17.74 -0.11 16.11
C GLU A 31 16.62 -1.15 16.06
N ASP A 32 15.41 -0.80 16.52
CA ASP A 32 14.23 -1.66 16.41
C ASP A 32 13.88 -1.98 14.95
N LEU A 33 13.95 -0.97 14.08
CA LEU A 33 13.64 -1.12 12.65
C LEU A 33 14.64 -2.03 11.90
N LEU A 34 15.90 -2.04 12.34
CA LEU A 34 16.96 -2.83 11.71
C LEU A 34 17.00 -4.26 12.22
N ASN A 35 16.82 -4.44 13.53
CA ASN A 35 17.04 -5.72 14.22
C ASN A 35 15.78 -6.58 14.34
N ASP A 36 14.59 -6.03 14.13
CA ASP A 36 13.36 -6.81 14.20
C ASP A 36 12.87 -7.24 12.79
N PRO A 37 13.09 -8.50 12.37
CA PRO A 37 12.61 -9.00 11.09
C PRO A 37 11.07 -9.13 11.04
N SER A 38 10.39 -9.24 12.19
CA SER A 38 8.93 -9.34 12.25
C SER A 38 8.27 -8.02 11.82
N LEU A 39 8.90 -6.89 12.15
CA LEU A 39 8.49 -5.57 11.67
C LEU A 39 8.51 -5.52 10.14
N LYS A 40 9.59 -5.98 9.50
CA LYS A 40 9.71 -5.97 8.03
C LYS A 40 8.59 -6.77 7.35
N TRP A 41 8.31 -7.97 7.84
CA TRP A 41 7.25 -8.80 7.28
C TRP A 41 5.85 -8.24 7.55
N LYS A 42 5.55 -7.86 8.79
CA LYS A 42 4.22 -7.35 9.16
C LYS A 42 3.86 -6.07 8.41
N TYR A 43 4.79 -5.10 8.38
CA TYR A 43 4.55 -3.81 7.75
C TYR A 43 4.69 -3.88 6.23
N GLY A 44 5.57 -4.73 5.70
CA GLY A 44 5.64 -5.03 4.28
C GLY A 44 4.31 -5.60 3.77
N ILE A 45 3.79 -6.64 4.42
CA ILE A 45 2.49 -7.25 4.08
C ILE A 45 1.37 -6.20 4.17
N LEU A 46 1.35 -5.38 5.22
CA LEU A 46 0.36 -4.31 5.35
C LEU A 46 0.38 -3.34 4.15
N ASN A 47 1.56 -2.92 3.71
CA ASN A 47 1.70 -2.06 2.54
C ASN A 47 1.21 -2.74 1.25
N TRP A 48 1.53 -4.02 1.05
CA TRP A 48 1.05 -4.79 -0.10
C TRP A 48 -0.47 -4.96 -0.09
N LEU A 49 -1.09 -5.14 1.09
CA LEU A 49 -2.54 -5.18 1.23
C LEU A 49 -3.18 -3.84 0.83
N ILE A 50 -2.62 -2.72 1.28
CA ILE A 50 -3.12 -1.39 0.92
C ILE A 50 -2.95 -1.14 -0.59
N ALA A 51 -1.82 -1.54 -1.18
CA ALA A 51 -1.61 -1.45 -2.62
C ALA A 51 -2.64 -2.27 -3.41
N GLY A 52 -2.93 -3.51 -2.99
CA GLY A 52 -3.95 -4.34 -3.59
C GLY A 52 -5.36 -3.75 -3.47
N LEU A 53 -5.70 -3.17 -2.32
CA LEU A 53 -6.96 -2.45 -2.11
C LEU A 53 -7.06 -1.19 -2.97
N GLY A 54 -5.96 -0.46 -3.16
CA GLY A 54 -5.91 0.69 -4.06
C GLY A 54 -6.18 0.28 -5.51
N ALA A 55 -5.55 -0.82 -5.96
CA ALA A 55 -5.76 -1.38 -7.28
C ALA A 55 -7.22 -1.78 -7.52
N SER A 56 -7.82 -2.55 -6.60
CA SER A 56 -9.22 -2.98 -6.72
C SER A 56 -10.18 -1.80 -6.68
N SER A 57 -9.96 -0.82 -5.79
CA SER A 57 -10.82 0.35 -5.67
C SER A 57 -10.83 1.20 -6.95
N PHE A 58 -9.67 1.41 -7.56
CA PHE A 58 -9.57 2.15 -8.83
C PHE A 58 -10.17 1.37 -10.00
N MET A 59 -9.98 0.05 -10.06
CA MET A 59 -10.62 -0.80 -11.08
C MET A 59 -12.15 -0.74 -10.94
N SER A 60 -12.68 -0.92 -9.73
CA SER A 60 -14.13 -0.88 -9.49
C SER A 60 -14.74 0.50 -9.74
N MET A 61 -14.03 1.59 -9.40
CA MET A 61 -14.47 2.93 -9.82
C MET A 61 -14.51 3.03 -11.34
N TYR A 62 -13.44 2.62 -12.03
CA TYR A 62 -13.38 2.74 -13.47
C TYR A 62 -14.49 1.93 -14.16
N GLU A 63 -14.74 0.68 -13.72
CA GLU A 63 -15.83 -0.14 -14.23
C GLU A 63 -17.20 0.50 -13.98
N ARG A 64 -17.42 1.14 -12.82
CA ARG A 64 -18.73 1.72 -12.47
C ARG A 64 -19.03 3.05 -13.17
N TYR A 65 -18.01 3.82 -13.54
CA TYR A 65 -18.17 5.14 -14.15
C TYR A 65 -18.00 5.17 -15.66
N PHE A 66 -17.28 4.21 -16.24
CA PHE A 66 -16.94 4.18 -17.67
C PHE A 66 -17.45 2.92 -18.40
N PHE A 67 -18.11 2.00 -17.71
CA PHE A 67 -18.75 0.81 -18.24
C PHE A 67 -20.17 0.67 -17.67
#